data_AF-A0A7G2LVG9-F1
#
_entry.id   AF-A0A7G2LVG9-F1
#
_cell.length_a   1.000
_cell.length_b   1.000
_cell.length_c   1.000
_cell.angle_alpha   90.00
_cell.angle_beta   90.00
_cell.angle_gamma   90.00
#
_symmetry.space_group_name_H-M   'P 1'
#
loop_
_entity.id
_entity.type
_entity.pdbx_description
1 polymer ?
#
loop_
_entity_poly.entity_id
_entity_poly.type
_entity_poly.pdbx_seq_one_letter_code
_entity_poly.pdbx_strand_id
1 'polypeptide(L)'
;LFRNGEYRNFKPHRTLPVTKEFRLYLKRLLLMPVLAADRLLSTLKIRLGGFPYHLALLQLEHDSSFQKHSPFNTMADFLELVIEGFATGAPQHHHLVIKAHPLEDGRVPVRRDVKRLARAHGVSDRVHFVRGGKLAQLLNDTRSAVTVNSTAGQQVLWRGIPLKVFGSAVYSQPEFVSDQPLPEFFATASRPDNRAYKDYRRYLLETSQVPGGFYAARGRRQLLRQVVDMMLSAEDPYDALEQGTAAPRQQLRVVT
;
A
#
# COMPACT_ATOMS: atom_id res chain seq x y z
N LEU A 1 11.21 27.35 -13.32
CA LEU A 1 9.99 26.71 -12.74
C LEU A 1 8.70 27.52 -12.96
N PHE A 2 8.75 28.86 -13.08
CA PHE A 2 7.54 29.70 -13.28
C PHE A 2 7.43 30.40 -14.65
N ARG A 3 8.40 30.23 -15.55
CA ARG A 3 8.41 30.79 -16.91
C ARG A 3 7.70 29.88 -17.92
N ASN A 4 6.44 29.55 -17.65
CA ASN A 4 5.62 28.78 -18.59
C ASN A 4 4.68 29.68 -19.41
N GLY A 5 4.72 30.99 -19.19
CA GLY A 5 3.84 31.97 -19.84
C GLY A 5 4.07 32.13 -21.35
N GLU A 6 5.22 31.70 -21.86
CA GLU A 6 5.54 31.71 -23.30
C GLU A 6 4.83 30.57 -24.06
N TYR A 7 4.28 29.58 -23.36
CA TYR A 7 3.58 28.46 -23.96
C TYR A 7 2.06 28.66 -23.83
N ARG A 8 1.44 29.22 -24.88
CA ARG A 8 0.03 29.62 -24.93
C ARG A 8 -0.99 28.51 -24.57
N ASN A 9 -0.62 27.23 -24.75
CA ASN A 9 -1.46 26.06 -24.46
C ASN A 9 -0.89 25.16 -23.34
N PHE A 10 0.08 25.63 -22.56
CA PHE A 10 0.70 24.79 -21.53
C PHE A 10 -0.29 24.46 -20.41
N LYS A 11 -0.65 23.17 -20.32
CA LYS A 11 -1.39 22.61 -19.19
C LYS A 11 -0.42 21.82 -18.32
N PRO A 12 -0.16 22.25 -17.06
CA PRO A 12 0.67 21.48 -16.16
C PRO A 12 -0.01 20.14 -15.84
N HIS A 13 0.77 19.07 -15.80
CA HIS A 13 0.32 17.75 -15.33
C HIS A 13 -0.03 17.75 -13.82
N ARG A 14 0.33 18.80 -13.09
CA ARG A 14 0.06 18.93 -11.65
C ARG A 14 -1.36 19.46 -11.43
N THR A 15 -2.15 18.72 -10.67
CA THR A 15 -3.47 19.15 -10.19
C THR A 15 -3.39 20.32 -9.19
N LEU A 16 -2.26 20.50 -8.49
CA LEU A 16 -2.04 21.61 -7.57
C LEU A 16 -0.94 22.56 -8.04
N PRO A 17 -1.13 23.88 -7.89
CA PRO A 17 -0.06 24.86 -8.05
C PRO A 17 1.11 24.60 -7.12
N VAL A 18 2.33 24.90 -7.58
CA VAL A 18 3.58 24.73 -6.82
C VAL A 18 3.53 25.46 -5.47
N THR A 19 2.87 26.63 -5.42
CA THR A 19 2.72 27.41 -4.17
C THR A 19 1.86 26.69 -3.13
N LYS A 20 0.77 26.03 -3.55
CA LYS A 20 -0.07 25.22 -2.66
C LYS A 20 0.70 24.01 -2.16
N GLU A 21 1.40 23.32 -3.06
CA GLU A 21 2.26 22.18 -2.72
C GLU A 21 3.36 22.57 -1.74
N PHE A 22 4.06 23.69 -1.97
CA PHE A 22 5.04 24.25 -1.04
C PHE A 22 4.43 24.54 0.33
N ARG A 23 3.25 25.16 0.39
CA ARG A 23 2.55 25.43 1.66
C ARG A 23 2.21 24.15 2.42
N LEU A 24 1.82 23.08 1.73
CA LEU A 24 1.56 21.77 2.34
C LEU A 24 2.84 21.17 2.93
N TYR A 25 3.94 21.19 2.18
CA TYR A 25 5.23 20.70 2.66
C TYR A 25 5.80 21.53 3.82
N LEU A 26 5.69 22.86 3.75
CA LEU A 26 6.10 23.75 4.84
C LEU A 26 5.29 23.48 6.11
N LYS A 27 3.96 23.36 5.99
CA LYS A 27 3.09 22.98 7.10
C LYS A 27 3.49 21.61 7.68
N ARG A 28 3.80 20.63 6.83
CA ARG A 28 4.23 19.30 7.26
C ARG A 28 5.57 19.34 8.00
N LEU A 29 6.52 20.16 7.52
CA LEU A 29 7.82 20.35 8.17
C LEU A 29 7.65 20.96 9.57
N LEU A 30 6.86 22.04 9.67
CA LEU A 30 6.58 22.70 10.95
C LEU A 30 5.85 21.78 11.93
N LEU A 31 4.93 20.94 11.45
CA LEU A 31 4.17 20.01 12.29
C LEU A 31 4.89 18.67 12.52
N MET A 32 6.10 18.46 11.98
CA MET A 32 6.78 17.16 12.00
C MET A 32 6.93 16.56 13.42
N PRO A 33 7.30 17.31 14.47
CA PRO A 33 7.39 16.78 15.83
C PRO A 33 6.03 16.32 16.36
N VAL A 34 4.98 17.13 16.16
CA VAL A 34 3.61 16.81 16.58
C VAL A 34 3.10 15.58 15.84
N LEU A 35 3.34 15.48 14.53
CA LEU A 35 2.98 14.33 13.72
C LEU A 35 3.75 13.06 14.12
N ALA A 36 5.01 13.20 14.52
CA ALA A 36 5.81 12.08 15.01
C ALA A 36 5.29 11.56 16.35
N ALA A 37 4.93 12.45 17.28
CA ALA A 37 4.34 12.11 18.57
C ALA A 37 2.95 11.46 18.40
N ASP A 38 2.06 12.06 17.61
CA ASP A 38 0.72 11.52 17.29
C ASP A 38 0.81 10.10 16.70
N ARG A 39 1.77 9.89 15.78
CA ARG A 39 2.05 8.58 15.20
C ARG A 39 2.54 7.58 16.25
N LEU A 40 3.48 7.98 17.11
CA LEU A 40 4.03 7.11 18.14
C LEU A 40 2.93 6.68 19.12
N LEU A 41 2.16 7.63 19.65
CA LEU A 41 1.06 7.38 20.56
C LEU A 41 -0.02 6.50 19.94
N SER A 42 -0.42 6.78 18.69
CA SER A 42 -1.42 5.96 18.00
C SER A 42 -0.93 4.53 17.77
N THR A 43 0.33 4.37 17.40
CA THR A 43 0.94 3.03 17.20
C THR A 43 1.03 2.27 18.51
N LEU A 44 1.48 2.92 19.59
CA LEU A 44 1.56 2.32 20.91
C LEU A 44 0.17 1.94 21.44
N LYS A 45 -0.83 2.81 21.28
CA LYS A 45 -2.22 2.53 21.68
C LYS A 45 -2.77 1.27 21.01
N ILE A 46 -2.49 1.07 19.73
CA ILE A 46 -2.91 -0.13 19.00
C ILE A 46 -2.16 -1.36 19.51
N ARG A 47 -0.83 -1.27 19.64
CA ARG A 47 0.00 -2.42 20.02
C ARG A 47 -0.17 -2.85 21.48
N LEU A 48 -0.40 -1.90 22.38
CA LEU A 48 -0.62 -2.14 23.80
C LEU A 48 -2.10 -2.31 24.14
N GLY A 49 -3.00 -2.18 23.16
CA GLY A 49 -4.44 -2.20 23.39
C GLY A 49 -5.02 -3.59 23.67
N GLY A 50 -4.26 -4.66 23.42
CA GLY A 50 -4.68 -6.05 23.73
C GLY A 50 -5.84 -6.57 22.89
N PHE A 51 -6.26 -5.86 21.85
CA PHE A 51 -7.38 -6.24 20.99
C PHE A 51 -6.89 -6.82 19.64
N PRO A 52 -7.60 -7.80 19.06
CA PRO A 52 -7.40 -8.19 17.66
C PRO A 52 -7.79 -7.03 16.73
N TYR A 53 -7.05 -6.84 15.64
CA TYR A 53 -7.41 -5.82 14.67
C TYR A 53 -7.24 -6.23 13.22
N HIS A 54 -8.02 -5.58 12.37
CA HIS A 54 -7.94 -5.66 10.92
C HIS A 54 -7.28 -4.39 10.38
N LEU A 55 -6.65 -4.48 9.22
CA LEU A 55 -5.86 -3.38 8.66
C LEU A 55 -6.40 -2.92 7.29
N ALA A 56 -6.78 -1.66 7.17
CA ALA A 56 -7.04 -1.02 5.89
C ALA A 56 -5.79 -0.27 5.41
N LEU A 57 -5.19 -0.74 4.31
CA LEU A 57 -3.98 -0.15 3.73
C LEU A 57 -4.36 0.87 2.65
N LEU A 58 -4.17 2.15 2.97
CA LEU A 58 -4.49 3.25 2.06
C LEU A 58 -3.36 3.52 1.07
N GLN A 59 -3.75 4.04 -0.09
CA GLN A 59 -2.88 4.57 -1.14
C GLN A 59 -3.18 6.05 -1.35
N LEU A 60 -2.38 6.71 -2.19
CA LEU A 60 -2.68 8.08 -2.59
C LEU A 60 -3.82 8.06 -3.60
N GLU A 61 -4.87 8.84 -3.38
CA GLU A 61 -6.01 8.96 -4.31
C GLU A 61 -5.61 9.44 -5.71
N HIS A 62 -4.51 10.20 -5.81
CA HIS A 62 -3.98 10.72 -7.07
C HIS A 62 -2.96 9.80 -7.74
N ASP A 63 -2.68 8.62 -7.18
CA ASP A 63 -1.84 7.63 -7.85
C ASP A 63 -2.60 7.08 -9.07
N SER A 64 -1.91 6.93 -10.20
CA SER A 64 -2.44 6.23 -11.38
C SER A 64 -3.00 4.85 -11.05
N SER A 65 -2.41 4.14 -10.07
CA SER A 65 -2.92 2.85 -9.62
C SER A 65 -4.32 2.99 -9.01
N PHE A 66 -4.58 4.04 -8.25
CA PHE A 66 -5.92 4.29 -7.72
C PHE A 66 -6.85 4.77 -8.85
N GLN A 67 -6.44 5.75 -9.66
CA GLN A 67 -7.31 6.36 -10.66
C GLN A 67 -7.74 5.43 -11.81
N LYS A 68 -6.88 4.48 -12.21
CA LYS A 68 -7.12 3.63 -13.38
C LYS A 68 -7.43 2.17 -13.05
N HIS A 69 -7.03 1.72 -11.86
CA HIS A 69 -7.10 0.31 -11.47
C HIS A 69 -7.90 0.12 -10.16
N SER A 70 -8.78 1.06 -9.83
CA SER A 70 -9.72 1.00 -8.71
C SER A 70 -11.15 1.09 -9.22
N PRO A 71 -12.13 0.41 -8.59
CA PRO A 71 -13.55 0.66 -8.85
C PRO A 71 -14.06 1.94 -8.15
N PHE A 72 -13.26 2.58 -7.29
CA PHE A 72 -13.66 3.73 -6.48
C PHE A 72 -13.28 5.05 -7.13
N ASN A 73 -14.16 6.05 -7.03
CA ASN A 73 -13.90 7.41 -7.50
C ASN A 73 -13.08 8.20 -6.47
N THR A 74 -13.35 7.97 -5.18
CA THR A 74 -12.67 8.66 -4.07
C THR A 74 -12.18 7.68 -3.00
N MET A 75 -11.21 8.11 -2.20
CA MET A 75 -10.79 7.32 -1.03
C MET A 75 -11.91 7.19 0.00
N ALA A 76 -12.86 8.13 0.04
CA ALA A 76 -14.00 8.07 0.94
C ALA A 76 -14.95 6.92 0.58
N ASP A 77 -15.16 6.66 -0.72
CA ASP A 77 -16.00 5.55 -1.19
C ASP A 77 -15.44 4.19 -0.72
N PHE A 78 -14.12 4.02 -0.83
CA PHE A 78 -13.43 2.83 -0.31
C PHE A 78 -13.57 2.69 1.20
N LEU A 79 -13.38 3.79 1.94
CA LEU A 79 -13.48 3.80 3.39
C LEU A 79 -14.88 3.52 3.90
N GLU A 80 -15.91 4.01 3.22
CA GLU A 80 -17.31 3.77 3.56
C GLU A 80 -17.63 2.28 3.47
N LEU A 81 -17.33 1.66 2.32
CA LEU A 81 -17.53 0.23 2.11
C LEU A 81 -16.80 -0.63 3.16
N VAL A 82 -15.55 -0.29 3.47
CA VAL A 82 -14.74 -1.02 4.45
C VAL A 82 -15.28 -0.86 5.88
N ILE A 83 -15.62 0.36 6.29
CA ILE A 83 -16.11 0.64 7.64
C ILE A 83 -17.50 0.03 7.85
N GLU A 84 -18.37 0.09 6.85
CA GLU A 84 -19.68 -0.57 6.86
C GLU A 84 -19.52 -2.08 7.01
N GLY A 85 -18.72 -2.71 6.14
CA GLY A 85 -18.47 -4.15 6.22
C GLY A 85 -17.87 -4.59 7.55
N PHE A 86 -16.96 -3.79 8.11
CA PHE A 86 -16.39 -4.02 9.43
C PHE A 86 -17.41 -3.87 10.57
N ALA A 87 -18.28 -2.88 10.49
CA ALA A 87 -19.33 -2.66 11.49
C ALA A 87 -20.35 -3.82 11.49
N THR A 88 -20.70 -4.31 10.31
CA THR A 88 -21.67 -5.40 10.15
C THR A 88 -21.09 -6.77 10.52
N GLY A 89 -19.85 -7.06 10.13
CA GLY A 89 -19.29 -8.42 10.21
C GLY A 89 -18.31 -8.70 11.34
N ALA A 90 -17.50 -7.71 11.75
CA ALA A 90 -16.39 -7.99 12.66
C ALA A 90 -16.85 -8.18 14.12
N PRO A 91 -16.33 -9.18 14.86
CA PRO A 91 -16.62 -9.37 16.28
C PRO A 91 -16.47 -8.08 17.10
N GLN A 92 -17.31 -7.85 18.11
CA GLN A 92 -17.40 -6.56 18.81
C GLN A 92 -16.07 -6.10 19.45
N HIS A 93 -15.25 -7.05 19.91
CA HIS A 93 -13.94 -6.79 20.52
C HIS A 93 -12.79 -6.60 19.50
N HIS A 94 -13.06 -6.72 18.19
CA HIS A 94 -12.10 -6.42 17.14
C HIS A 94 -12.08 -4.94 16.82
N HIS A 95 -10.92 -4.46 16.35
CA HIS A 95 -10.72 -3.08 15.92
C HIS A 95 -10.33 -3.00 14.45
N LEU A 96 -10.55 -1.84 13.83
CA LEU A 96 -10.11 -1.54 12.48
C LEU A 96 -9.03 -0.46 12.53
N VAL A 97 -7.85 -0.77 12.00
CA VAL A 97 -6.74 0.18 11.88
C VAL A 97 -6.66 0.64 10.43
N ILE A 98 -6.81 1.94 10.23
CA ILE A 98 -6.72 2.58 8.91
C ILE A 98 -5.35 3.21 8.79
N LYS A 99 -4.51 2.63 7.94
CA LYS A 99 -3.11 3.01 7.76
C LYS A 99 -2.98 3.90 6.52
N ALA A 100 -2.72 5.19 6.74
CA ALA A 100 -2.48 6.13 5.66
C ALA A 100 -1.16 5.85 4.93
N HIS A 101 -1.08 6.33 3.67
CA HIS A 101 0.15 6.29 2.89
C HIS A 101 1.22 7.20 3.51
N PRO A 102 2.52 6.83 3.54
CA PRO A 102 3.58 7.68 4.13
C PRO A 102 3.71 9.06 3.47
N LEU A 103 3.36 9.15 2.19
CA LEU A 103 3.39 10.38 1.41
C LEU A 103 2.07 11.17 1.46
N GLU A 104 1.09 10.72 2.24
CA GLU A 104 -0.15 11.47 2.45
C GLU A 104 0.18 12.87 3.00
N ASP A 105 -0.20 13.90 2.24
CA ASP A 105 0.12 15.30 2.54
C ASP A 105 -1.11 16.12 2.94
N GLY A 106 -2.27 15.46 3.08
CA GLY A 106 -3.50 16.05 3.61
C GLY A 106 -4.30 16.83 2.59
N ARG A 107 -4.06 16.62 1.29
CA ARG A 107 -4.94 17.11 0.20
C ARG A 107 -6.35 16.57 0.34
N VAL A 108 -6.46 15.30 0.75
CA VAL A 108 -7.73 14.62 1.02
C VAL A 108 -7.95 14.59 2.54
N PRO A 109 -9.15 14.93 3.04
CA PRO A 109 -9.43 14.97 4.47
C PRO A 109 -9.67 13.59 5.09
N VAL A 110 -8.86 12.58 4.73
CA VAL A 110 -9.01 11.16 5.11
C VAL A 110 -9.33 10.96 6.59
N ARG A 111 -8.61 11.64 7.52
CA ARG A 111 -8.86 11.52 8.96
C ARG A 111 -10.26 12.00 9.36
N ARG A 112 -10.78 13.03 8.70
CA ARG A 112 -12.13 13.55 8.94
C ARG A 112 -13.17 12.56 8.41
N ASP A 113 -12.94 11.99 7.23
CA ASP A 113 -13.84 11.00 6.63
C ASP A 113 -13.92 9.73 7.47
N VAL A 114 -12.78 9.21 7.92
CA VAL A 114 -12.73 8.08 8.87
C VAL A 114 -13.57 8.35 10.11
N LYS A 115 -13.41 9.54 10.74
CA LYS A 115 -14.18 9.88 11.94
C LYS A 115 -15.68 10.00 11.66
N ARG A 116 -16.05 10.61 10.52
CA ARG A 116 -17.44 10.77 10.11
C ARG A 116 -18.10 9.41 9.88
N LEU A 117 -17.45 8.56 9.09
CA LEU A 117 -17.94 7.22 8.74
C LEU A 117 -17.99 6.31 9.97
N ALA A 118 -16.94 6.28 10.80
CA ALA A 118 -16.95 5.48 12.03
C ALA A 118 -18.05 5.93 13.02
N ARG A 119 -18.45 7.20 13.00
CA ARG A 119 -19.58 7.68 13.80
C ARG A 119 -20.92 7.25 13.19
N ALA A 120 -21.06 7.37 11.87
CA ALA A 120 -22.26 6.97 11.15
C ALA A 120 -22.60 5.48 11.35
N HIS A 121 -21.57 4.63 11.39
CA HIS A 121 -21.72 3.18 11.60
C HIS A 121 -21.55 2.74 13.07
N GLY A 122 -21.48 3.66 14.04
CA GLY A 122 -21.45 3.31 15.46
C GLY A 122 -20.19 2.57 15.96
N VAL A 123 -19.05 2.70 15.27
CA VAL A 123 -17.79 1.98 15.55
C VAL A 123 -16.62 2.91 15.88
N SER A 124 -16.92 4.13 16.35
CA SER A 124 -15.91 5.19 16.58
C SER A 124 -14.85 4.83 17.64
N ASP A 125 -15.22 4.02 18.62
CA ASP A 125 -14.38 3.50 19.70
C ASP A 125 -13.41 2.41 19.21
N ARG A 126 -13.76 1.72 18.12
CA ARG A 126 -13.01 0.59 17.55
C ARG A 126 -12.36 0.86 16.19
N VAL A 127 -12.40 2.09 15.68
CA VAL A 127 -11.69 2.50 14.47
C VAL A 127 -10.52 3.45 14.81
N HIS A 128 -9.31 3.08 14.39
CA HIS A 128 -8.08 3.85 14.63
C HIS A 128 -7.47 4.33 13.31
N PHE A 129 -6.91 5.54 13.30
CA PHE A 129 -6.24 6.10 12.12
C PHE A 129 -4.76 6.33 12.39
N VAL A 130 -3.89 5.83 11.50
CA VAL A 130 -2.42 5.90 11.66
C VAL A 130 -1.77 6.53 10.43
N ARG A 131 -1.19 7.72 10.60
CA ARG A 131 -0.56 8.52 9.52
C ARG A 131 0.73 7.94 8.94
N GLY A 132 1.38 6.97 9.60
CA GLY A 132 2.74 6.56 9.26
C GLY A 132 3.25 5.41 10.13
N GLY A 133 4.52 5.04 9.98
CA GLY A 133 5.16 4.02 10.83
C GLY A 133 5.49 2.76 10.06
N LYS A 134 6.28 1.88 10.69
CA LYS A 134 6.73 0.64 10.07
C LYS A 134 5.56 -0.33 9.96
N LEU A 135 5.10 -0.58 8.74
CA LEU A 135 4.01 -1.51 8.45
C LEU A 135 4.23 -2.89 9.11
N ALA A 136 5.47 -3.39 9.05
CA ALA A 136 5.85 -4.66 9.66
C ALA A 136 5.44 -4.81 11.14
N GLN A 137 5.46 -3.73 11.92
CA GLN A 137 5.07 -3.79 13.34
C GLN A 137 3.57 -3.94 13.53
N LEU A 138 2.75 -3.34 12.65
CA LEU A 138 1.29 -3.50 12.66
C LEU A 138 0.90 -4.87 12.11
N LEU A 139 1.63 -5.40 11.13
CA LEU A 139 1.31 -6.71 10.57
C LEU A 139 1.54 -7.88 11.53
N ASN A 140 2.30 -7.71 12.62
CA ASN A 140 2.56 -8.82 13.55
C ASN A 140 1.28 -9.32 14.25
N ASP A 141 0.33 -8.43 14.53
CA ASP A 141 -0.86 -8.75 15.32
C ASP A 141 -2.16 -8.54 14.50
N THR A 142 -2.04 -8.36 13.18
CA THR A 142 -3.17 -8.15 12.27
C THR A 142 -3.88 -9.48 11.97
N ARG A 143 -5.21 -9.50 12.08
CA ARG A 143 -6.06 -10.66 11.76
C ARG A 143 -6.37 -10.81 10.28
N SER A 144 -6.71 -9.72 9.62
CA SER A 144 -6.86 -9.66 8.18
C SER A 144 -6.62 -8.24 7.68
N ALA A 145 -6.35 -8.08 6.39
CA ALA A 145 -6.15 -6.77 5.79
C ALA A 145 -7.01 -6.57 4.54
N VAL A 146 -7.30 -5.31 4.25
CA VAL A 146 -7.99 -4.86 3.05
C VAL A 146 -7.19 -3.76 2.36
N THR A 147 -7.20 -3.73 1.04
CA THR A 147 -6.57 -2.66 0.25
C THR A 147 -7.23 -2.52 -1.11
N VAL A 148 -7.05 -1.38 -1.76
CA VAL A 148 -7.48 -1.23 -3.16
C VAL A 148 -6.54 -2.02 -4.06
N ASN A 149 -5.27 -1.61 -4.16
CA ASN A 149 -4.25 -2.32 -4.94
C ASN A 149 -2.83 -2.03 -4.44
N SER A 150 -2.67 -1.73 -3.14
CA SER A 150 -1.38 -1.34 -2.58
C SER A 150 -0.36 -2.46 -2.69
N THR A 151 0.87 -2.16 -3.10
CA THR A 151 1.97 -3.14 -3.05
C THR A 151 2.27 -3.61 -1.62
N ALA A 152 1.83 -2.85 -0.60
CA ALA A 152 1.84 -3.28 0.80
C ALA A 152 1.05 -4.58 1.03
N GLY A 153 0.06 -4.91 0.19
CA GLY A 153 -0.67 -6.17 0.23
C GLY A 153 0.25 -7.40 0.08
N GLN A 154 1.36 -7.27 -0.66
CA GLN A 154 2.34 -8.35 -0.76
C GLN A 154 3.05 -8.64 0.58
N GLN A 155 3.23 -7.62 1.44
CA GLN A 155 3.77 -7.85 2.80
C GLN A 155 2.76 -8.57 3.71
N VAL A 156 1.46 -8.39 3.47
CA VAL A 156 0.37 -9.10 4.16
C VAL A 156 0.43 -10.58 3.76
N LEU A 157 0.43 -10.86 2.46
CA LEU A 157 0.47 -12.21 1.90
C LEU A 157 1.74 -12.97 2.30
N TRP A 158 2.90 -12.31 2.30
CA TRP A 158 4.16 -12.92 2.76
C TRP A 158 4.09 -13.44 4.21
N ARG A 159 3.22 -12.85 5.04
CA ARG A 159 2.99 -13.25 6.43
C ARG A 159 1.86 -14.27 6.58
N GLY A 160 1.23 -14.69 5.48
CA GLY A 160 0.08 -15.60 5.49
C GLY A 160 -1.17 -14.97 6.10
N ILE A 161 -1.26 -13.63 6.13
CA ILE A 161 -2.43 -12.92 6.66
C ILE A 161 -3.49 -12.85 5.54
N PRO A 162 -4.76 -13.15 5.84
CA PRO A 162 -5.86 -12.97 4.88
C PRO A 162 -5.92 -11.56 4.31
N LEU A 163 -6.04 -11.45 3.00
CA LEU A 163 -6.07 -10.19 2.28
C LEU A 163 -7.29 -10.15 1.35
N LYS A 164 -8.05 -9.04 1.40
CA LYS A 164 -9.04 -8.69 0.39
C LYS A 164 -8.55 -7.49 -0.43
N VAL A 165 -8.67 -7.59 -1.74
CA VAL A 165 -8.25 -6.57 -2.71
C VAL A 165 -9.49 -6.13 -3.50
N PHE A 166 -9.64 -4.82 -3.74
CA PHE A 166 -10.80 -4.27 -4.46
C PHE A 166 -10.49 -3.80 -5.88
N GLY A 167 -9.24 -3.38 -6.11
CA GLY A 167 -8.75 -2.93 -7.41
C GLY A 167 -8.01 -4.03 -8.16
N SER A 168 -7.58 -3.71 -9.38
CA SER A 168 -6.71 -4.59 -10.15
C SER A 168 -5.29 -4.50 -9.59
N ALA A 169 -4.76 -5.65 -9.15
CA ALA A 169 -3.38 -5.80 -8.73
C ALA A 169 -2.81 -7.10 -9.31
N VAL A 170 -1.54 -7.09 -9.70
CA VAL A 170 -0.85 -8.27 -10.28
C VAL A 170 -0.88 -9.51 -9.37
N TYR A 171 -0.96 -9.28 -8.06
CA TYR A 171 -1.03 -10.33 -7.04
C TYR A 171 -2.47 -10.74 -6.69
N SER A 172 -3.50 -10.23 -7.38
CA SER A 172 -4.90 -10.54 -7.08
C SER A 172 -5.31 -11.91 -7.63
N GLN A 173 -4.68 -12.97 -7.10
CA GLN A 173 -4.91 -14.35 -7.52
C GLN A 173 -5.88 -15.05 -6.55
N PRO A 174 -6.82 -15.88 -7.05
CA PRO A 174 -7.86 -16.51 -6.23
C PRO A 174 -7.32 -17.45 -5.15
N GLU A 175 -6.12 -18.01 -5.32
CA GLU A 175 -5.49 -18.93 -4.37
C GLU A 175 -5.11 -18.23 -3.05
N PHE A 176 -4.84 -16.92 -3.08
CA PHE A 176 -4.32 -16.20 -1.91
C PHE A 176 -4.92 -14.81 -1.68
N VAL A 177 -5.89 -14.38 -2.50
CA VAL A 177 -6.70 -13.19 -2.25
C VAL A 177 -8.16 -13.60 -2.07
N SER A 178 -8.77 -13.14 -0.98
CA SER A 178 -10.13 -13.49 -0.61
C SER A 178 -11.17 -12.78 -1.47
N ASP A 179 -12.09 -13.56 -2.02
CA ASP A 179 -13.30 -13.11 -2.71
C ASP A 179 -14.49 -12.88 -1.76
N GLN A 180 -14.42 -13.38 -0.51
CA GLN A 180 -15.48 -13.31 0.49
C GLN A 180 -16.11 -11.90 0.60
N PRO A 181 -17.44 -11.79 0.74
CA PRO A 181 -18.10 -10.53 1.08
C PRO A 181 -17.49 -9.90 2.33
N LEU A 182 -17.41 -8.57 2.37
CA LEU A 182 -16.69 -7.87 3.44
C LEU A 182 -17.13 -8.22 4.87
N PRO A 183 -18.43 -8.31 5.18
CA PRO A 183 -18.86 -8.72 6.52
C PRO A 183 -18.32 -10.11 6.89
N GLU A 184 -18.43 -11.07 5.97
CA GLU A 184 -17.93 -12.44 6.17
C GLU A 184 -16.40 -12.46 6.29
N PHE A 185 -15.69 -11.69 5.46
CA PHE A 185 -14.24 -11.55 5.53
C PHE A 185 -13.78 -11.01 6.89
N PHE A 186 -14.50 -10.05 7.48
CA PHE A 186 -14.14 -9.55 8.81
C PHE A 186 -14.55 -10.49 9.95
N ALA A 187 -15.62 -11.26 9.77
CA ALA A 187 -16.06 -12.27 10.73
C ALA A 187 -15.09 -13.46 10.79
N THR A 188 -14.82 -14.05 9.63
CA THR A 188 -14.14 -15.34 9.45
C THR A 188 -13.36 -15.38 8.14
N ALA A 189 -12.28 -14.60 8.07
CA ALA A 189 -11.41 -14.56 6.89
C ALA A 189 -10.76 -15.92 6.61
N SER A 190 -10.91 -16.41 5.37
CA SER A 190 -10.19 -17.58 4.87
C SER A 190 -8.69 -17.30 4.78
N ARG A 191 -7.88 -18.29 5.18
CA ARG A 191 -6.41 -18.19 5.10
C ARG A 191 -5.96 -18.27 3.64
N PRO A 192 -4.97 -17.45 3.23
CA PRO A 192 -4.42 -17.54 1.89
C PRO A 192 -3.59 -18.83 1.72
N ASP A 193 -3.53 -19.38 0.50
CA ASP A 193 -2.53 -20.38 0.16
C ASP A 193 -1.14 -19.72 0.11
N ASN A 194 -0.42 -19.82 1.23
CA ASN A 194 0.91 -19.25 1.37
C ASN A 194 1.95 -19.97 0.49
N ARG A 195 1.69 -21.20 0.04
CA ARG A 195 2.59 -21.90 -0.90
C ARG A 195 2.41 -21.30 -2.29
N ALA A 196 1.18 -21.19 -2.76
CA ALA A 196 0.87 -20.54 -4.04
C ALA A 196 1.42 -19.10 -4.10
N TYR A 197 1.28 -18.32 -3.02
CA TYR A 197 1.87 -16.97 -2.96
C TYR A 197 3.40 -16.98 -3.06
N LYS A 198 4.08 -17.93 -2.42
CA LYS A 198 5.56 -18.04 -2.49
C LYS A 198 6.01 -18.44 -3.88
N ASP A 199 5.30 -19.33 -4.55
CA ASP A 199 5.58 -19.74 -5.92
C ASP A 199 5.39 -18.57 -6.89
N TYR A 200 4.26 -17.85 -6.78
CA TYR A 200 4.02 -16.59 -7.50
C TYR A 200 5.15 -15.56 -7.27
N ARG A 201 5.53 -15.35 -6.00
CA ARG A 201 6.59 -14.38 -5.67
C ARG A 201 7.94 -14.80 -6.24
N ARG A 202 8.26 -16.09 -6.20
CA ARG A 202 9.49 -16.64 -6.79
C ARG A 202 9.51 -16.42 -8.29
N TYR A 203 8.41 -16.75 -8.97
CA TYR A 203 8.24 -16.51 -10.41
C TYR A 203 8.49 -15.05 -10.76
N LEU A 204 7.88 -14.10 -10.03
CA LEU A 204 8.14 -12.68 -10.27
C LEU A 204 9.61 -12.28 -10.07
N LEU A 205 10.26 -12.80 -9.04
CA LEU A 205 11.67 -12.53 -8.78
C LEU A 205 12.58 -13.07 -9.89
N GLU A 206 12.23 -14.22 -10.46
CA GLU A 206 12.98 -14.89 -11.53
C GLU A 206 12.68 -14.33 -12.93
N THR A 207 11.57 -13.59 -13.12
CA THR A 207 11.16 -13.06 -14.43
C THR A 207 11.22 -11.54 -14.50
N SER A 208 10.38 -10.82 -13.76
CA SER A 208 10.14 -9.38 -13.96
C SER A 208 10.83 -8.46 -12.96
N GLN A 209 11.19 -8.94 -11.78
CA GLN A 209 11.75 -8.09 -10.74
C GLN A 209 13.27 -8.03 -10.82
N VAL A 210 13.80 -6.83 -11.04
CA VAL A 210 15.24 -6.57 -11.08
C VAL A 210 15.64 -5.68 -9.89
N PRO A 211 16.58 -6.12 -9.04
CA PRO A 211 17.08 -5.32 -7.92
C PRO A 211 17.66 -3.96 -8.36
N GLY A 212 17.15 -2.87 -7.78
CA GLY A 212 17.68 -1.52 -8.03
C GLY A 212 16.65 -0.43 -7.81
N GLY A 213 16.84 0.73 -8.46
CA GLY A 213 15.85 1.80 -8.44
C GLY A 213 16.25 3.05 -9.21
N PHE A 214 15.25 3.83 -9.63
CA PHE A 214 15.45 5.01 -10.48
C PHE A 214 16.01 6.23 -9.74
N TYR A 215 15.66 6.41 -8.46
CA TYR A 215 15.88 7.68 -7.76
C TYR A 215 17.28 7.82 -7.14
N ALA A 216 17.78 6.77 -6.49
CA ALA A 216 19.07 6.81 -5.80
C ALA A 216 20.21 6.37 -6.72
N ALA A 217 21.34 7.09 -6.69
CA ALA A 217 22.53 6.72 -7.47
C ALA A 217 23.01 5.28 -7.19
N ARG A 218 22.89 4.81 -5.94
CA ARG A 218 23.19 3.41 -5.58
C ARG A 218 22.24 2.41 -6.24
N GLY A 219 20.93 2.70 -6.22
CA GLY A 219 19.91 1.87 -6.85
C GLY A 219 20.09 1.78 -8.36
N ARG A 220 20.42 2.90 -9.02
CA ARG A 220 20.72 2.93 -10.45
C ARG A 220 21.97 2.12 -10.79
N ARG A 221 23.05 2.26 -10.01
CA ARG A 221 24.30 1.49 -10.21
C ARG A 221 24.08 -0.02 -10.04
N GLN A 222 23.23 -0.44 -9.11
CA GLN A 222 22.86 -1.84 -8.96
C GLN A 222 22.07 -2.35 -10.17
N LEU A 223 21.05 -1.58 -10.59
CA LEU A 223 20.18 -1.92 -11.71
C LEU A 223 20.96 -2.07 -13.03
N LEU A 224 21.79 -1.08 -13.36
CA LEU A 224 22.53 -1.03 -14.63
C LEU A 224 23.48 -2.20 -14.82
N ARG A 225 23.98 -2.82 -13.74
CA ARG A 225 24.85 -4.00 -13.81
C ARG A 225 24.13 -5.28 -14.28
N GLN A 226 22.80 -5.29 -14.23
CA GLN A 226 22.00 -6.46 -14.61
C GLN A 226 21.17 -6.17 -15.85
N VAL A 227 20.59 -4.97 -15.94
CA VAL A 227 19.68 -4.61 -17.05
C VAL A 227 20.39 -4.58 -18.40
N VAL A 228 21.65 -4.15 -18.47
CA VAL A 228 22.37 -4.12 -19.75
C VAL A 228 22.54 -5.53 -20.31
N ASP A 229 22.99 -6.48 -19.49
CA ASP A 229 23.13 -7.88 -19.89
C ASP A 229 21.77 -8.49 -20.28
N MET A 230 20.71 -8.17 -19.52
CA MET A 230 19.34 -8.61 -19.84
C MET A 230 18.84 -8.06 -21.18
N MET A 231 19.13 -6.79 -21.50
CA MET A 231 18.70 -6.16 -22.75
C MET A 231 19.46 -6.68 -23.98
N LEU A 232 20.68 -7.20 -23.78
CA LEU A 232 21.54 -7.74 -24.84
C LEU A 232 21.43 -9.27 -24.98
N SER A 233 20.76 -9.94 -24.03
CA SER A 233 20.49 -11.37 -24.06
C SER A 233 19.63 -11.74 -25.26
N ALA A 234 19.91 -12.90 -25.87
CA ALA A 234 19.07 -13.45 -26.93
C ALA A 234 17.74 -13.99 -26.39
N GLU A 235 17.73 -14.48 -25.15
CA GLU A 235 16.56 -14.96 -24.42
C GLU A 235 16.06 -13.89 -23.47
N ASP A 236 14.74 -13.69 -23.43
CA ASP A 236 14.13 -12.84 -22.42
C ASP A 236 14.02 -13.57 -21.06
N PRO A 237 13.70 -12.85 -19.97
CA PRO A 237 13.57 -13.46 -18.65
C PRO A 237 12.59 -14.61 -18.49
N TYR A 238 11.54 -14.67 -19.32
CA TYR A 238 10.55 -15.74 -19.29
C TYR A 238 11.08 -16.95 -20.05
N ASP A 239 11.67 -16.75 -21.23
CA ASP A 239 12.34 -17.80 -22.00
C ASP A 239 13.43 -18.49 -21.15
N ALA A 240 14.27 -17.70 -20.48
CA ALA A 240 15.36 -18.22 -19.67
C ALA A 240 14.87 -19.03 -18.45
N LEU A 241 13.70 -18.69 -17.92
CA LEU A 241 13.08 -19.46 -16.83
C LEU A 241 12.53 -20.80 -17.35
N GLU A 242 11.87 -20.80 -18.50
CA GLU A 242 11.34 -22.01 -19.13
C GLU A 242 12.46 -22.98 -19.54
N GLN A 243 13.59 -22.46 -20.01
CA GLN A 243 14.75 -23.24 -20.44
C GLN A 243 15.68 -23.64 -19.29
N GLY A 244 15.47 -23.12 -18.07
CA GLY A 244 16.33 -23.38 -16.91
C GLY A 244 17.72 -22.73 -16.99
N THR A 245 17.92 -21.80 -17.92
CA THR A 245 19.17 -21.04 -18.14
C THR A 245 19.21 -19.76 -17.31
N ALA A 246 18.12 -19.40 -16.62
CA ALA A 246 18.03 -18.21 -15.79
C ALA A 246 19.14 -18.15 -14.74
N ALA A 247 20.07 -17.21 -14.91
CA ALA A 247 21.13 -16.96 -13.95
C ALA A 247 20.52 -16.61 -12.57
N PRO A 248 21.03 -17.16 -11.46
CA PRO A 248 20.51 -16.85 -10.13
C PRO A 248 20.64 -15.34 -9.91
N ARG A 249 19.50 -14.66 -9.83
CA ARG A 249 19.41 -13.21 -9.61
C ARG A 249 19.84 -12.90 -8.18
N GLN A 250 21.16 -12.86 -7.98
CA GLN A 250 21.72 -12.50 -6.70
C GLN A 250 21.23 -11.11 -6.33
N GLN A 251 20.69 -10.98 -5.11
CA GLN A 251 20.55 -9.67 -4.47
C GLN A 251 21.96 -9.16 -4.19
N LEU A 252 22.59 -8.54 -5.20
CA LEU A 252 23.90 -7.93 -5.07
C LEU A 252 23.82 -6.90 -3.93
N ARG A 253 24.39 -7.22 -2.77
CA ARG A 253 24.61 -6.23 -1.72
C ARG A 253 25.72 -5.34 -2.21
N VAL A 254 25.44 -4.04 -2.31
CA VAL A 254 26.47 -3.04 -2.55
C VAL A 254 27.43 -3.10 -1.37
N VAL A 255 28.65 -3.60 -1.59
CA VAL A 255 29.75 -3.51 -0.63
C VAL A 255 30.08 -2.03 -0.48
N THR A 256 30.07 -1.56 0.77
CA THR A 256 30.37 -0.18 1.18
C THR A 256 31.83 0.17 0.98
#